data_AF-A0A2W6DFH9-F1
#
_entry.id   AF-A0A2W6DFH9-F1
#
_cell.length_a   1.000
_cell.length_b   1.000
_cell.length_c   1.000
_cell.angle_alpha   90.00
_cell.angle_beta   90.00
_cell.angle_gamma   90.00
#
_symmetry.space_group_name_H-M   'P 1'
#
loop_
_entity.id
_entity.type
_entity.pdbx_description
1 polymer ?
#
loop_
_entity_poly.entity_id
_entity_poly.type
_entity_poly.pdbx_seq_one_letter_code
_entity_poly.pdbx_strand_id
1 'polypeptide(L)'
;MSELPVFVLDQPSRRRLQLDLSTGATFGDFAFTATNLANGRVTHYDAYHTGERMIFLDVLHRIAHTRPGQDVLDDVARIRADVNERTEGLTPTSEAEHDFDRLLPRWLATLNTKPEPHTYGASTNNRYTLVLAPTDDGIAISWQRGDTQRPRDPRVHIPTSELWRFAAGMIWRSYDTGRPAPFLTRISTQAYDTALEAFESAVHRVDDSPQAGGRSPRG
;
A
#
# COMPACT_ATOMS: atom_id res chain seq x y z
N MET A 1 22.23 -9.35 -7.00
CA MET A 1 22.18 -8.14 -6.15
C MET A 1 20.71 -7.74 -6.12
N SER A 2 20.11 -7.62 -4.93
CA SER A 2 18.69 -7.22 -4.79
C SER A 2 18.45 -5.85 -5.42
N GLU A 3 17.43 -5.74 -6.27
CA GLU A 3 17.01 -4.46 -6.85
C GLU A 3 16.10 -3.71 -5.87
N LEU A 4 16.40 -2.44 -5.62
CA LEU A 4 15.62 -1.59 -4.71
C LEU A 4 14.18 -1.40 -5.23
N PRO A 5 13.16 -1.26 -4.37
CA PRO A 5 11.77 -1.03 -4.75
C PRO A 5 11.56 0.44 -5.18
N VAL A 6 12.09 0.76 -6.35
CA VAL A 6 12.07 2.10 -6.95
C VAL A 6 11.35 2.05 -8.28
N PHE A 7 10.38 2.94 -8.49
CA PHE A 7 9.65 3.03 -9.75
C PHE A 7 9.23 4.46 -10.08
N VAL A 8 8.99 4.72 -11.37
CA VAL A 8 8.63 6.05 -11.86
C VAL A 8 7.15 6.09 -12.23
N LEU A 9 6.48 7.16 -11.77
CA LEU A 9 5.07 7.43 -12.02
C LEU A 9 4.89 8.74 -12.78
N ASP A 10 3.97 8.73 -13.74
CA ASP A 10 3.41 9.94 -14.31
C ASP A 10 2.30 10.47 -13.40
N GLN A 11 2.31 11.77 -13.13
CA GLN A 11 1.32 12.45 -12.29
C GLN A 11 0.28 13.17 -13.15
N PRO A 12 -0.97 13.33 -12.67
CA PRO A 12 -2.00 14.10 -13.37
C PRO A 12 -1.56 15.53 -13.74
N SER A 13 -0.66 16.12 -12.94
CA SER A 13 -0.04 17.42 -13.19
C SER A 13 1.04 17.41 -14.29
N ARG A 14 1.17 16.33 -15.07
CA ARG A 14 2.25 16.09 -16.06
C ARG A 14 3.68 16.09 -15.49
N ARG A 15 3.82 15.86 -14.18
CA ARG A 15 5.13 15.69 -13.52
C ARG A 15 5.48 14.21 -13.54
N ARG A 16 6.77 13.88 -13.57
CA ARG A 16 7.26 12.52 -13.34
C ARG A 16 7.89 12.44 -11.95
N LEU A 17 7.44 11.49 -11.14
CA LEU A 17 7.97 11.24 -9.81
C LEU A 17 8.63 9.87 -9.77
N GLN A 18 9.85 9.78 -9.24
CA GLN A 18 10.42 8.51 -8.83
C GLN A 18 10.02 8.26 -7.37
N LEU A 19 9.31 7.17 -7.12
CA LEU A 19 9.03 6.67 -5.78
C LEU A 19 10.12 5.71 -5.37
N ASP A 20 10.59 5.84 -4.13
CA ASP A 20 11.56 4.96 -3.52
C ASP A 20 11.04 4.51 -2.15
N LEU A 21 10.66 3.23 -2.07
CA LEU A 21 10.20 2.59 -0.83
C LEU A 21 11.35 1.95 -0.04
N SER A 22 12.60 2.01 -0.50
CA SER A 22 13.73 1.46 0.28
C SER A 22 14.09 2.30 1.50
N THR A 23 13.59 3.54 1.57
CA THR A 23 13.88 4.47 2.66
C THR A 23 12.90 4.26 3.82
N GLY A 24 13.38 3.77 4.96
CA GLY A 24 12.60 3.71 6.18
C GLY A 24 12.51 5.04 6.94
N ALA A 25 11.44 5.22 7.70
CA ALA A 25 11.37 6.27 8.72
C ALA A 25 12.09 5.83 10.01
N THR A 26 12.27 6.76 10.94
CA THR A 26 12.81 6.46 12.27
C THR A 26 12.05 5.31 12.92
N PHE A 27 12.74 4.42 13.63
CA PHE A 27 12.15 3.28 14.36
C PHE A 27 11.40 2.25 13.51
N GLY A 28 11.73 2.12 12.22
CA GLY A 28 11.14 1.10 11.33
C GLY A 28 9.70 1.41 10.90
N ASP A 29 9.27 2.66 11.05
CA ASP A 29 7.96 3.13 10.60
C ASP A 29 7.84 3.11 9.06
N PHE A 30 6.60 3.21 8.58
CA PHE A 30 6.32 3.36 7.15
C PHE A 30 6.94 4.65 6.64
N ALA A 31 7.69 4.55 5.55
CA ALA A 31 8.05 5.70 4.77
C ALA A 31 8.34 5.36 3.31
N PHE A 32 8.30 6.41 2.50
CA PHE A 32 8.86 6.41 1.15
C PHE A 32 9.27 7.84 0.77
N THR A 33 10.08 7.97 -0.27
CA THR A 33 10.38 9.26 -0.87
C THR A 33 9.79 9.38 -2.26
N ALA A 34 9.38 10.58 -2.64
CA ALA A 34 9.00 10.94 -3.99
C ALA A 34 9.94 12.03 -4.51
N THR A 35 10.71 11.72 -5.55
CA THR A 35 11.63 12.63 -6.19
C THR A 35 11.03 13.15 -7.48
N ASN A 36 10.84 14.47 -7.59
CA ASN A 36 10.44 15.10 -8.83
C ASN A 36 11.61 15.10 -9.82
N LEU A 37 11.48 14.32 -10.90
CA LEU A 37 12.56 14.12 -11.88
C LEU A 37 12.89 15.38 -12.70
N ALA A 38 11.99 16.37 -12.74
CA ALA A 38 12.25 17.61 -13.48
C ALA A 38 13.16 18.58 -12.73
N ASN A 39 13.18 18.54 -11.40
CA ASN A 39 13.92 19.52 -10.58
C ASN A 39 14.68 18.92 -9.38
N GLY A 40 14.69 17.59 -9.25
CA GLY A 40 15.38 16.87 -8.17
C GLY A 40 14.77 17.06 -6.78
N ARG A 41 13.62 17.74 -6.65
CA ARG A 41 12.99 17.97 -5.34
C ARG A 41 12.50 16.65 -4.75
N VAL A 42 13.06 16.27 -3.60
CA VAL A 42 12.65 15.10 -2.82
C VAL A 42 11.59 15.51 -1.80
N THR A 43 10.54 14.71 -1.68
CA THR A 43 9.54 14.81 -0.60
C THR A 43 9.48 13.48 0.14
N HIS A 44 9.52 13.54 1.46
CA HIS A 44 9.38 12.37 2.33
C HIS A 44 7.93 12.23 2.80
N TYR A 45 7.43 11.01 2.80
CA TYR A 45 6.11 10.62 3.31
C TYR A 45 6.32 9.53 4.35
N ASP A 46 5.71 9.68 5.52
CA ASP A 46 5.88 8.75 6.63
C ASP A 46 4.57 8.57 7.42
N ALA A 47 4.44 7.42 8.09
CA ALA A 47 3.32 7.15 8.97
C ALA A 47 3.78 6.35 10.20
N TYR A 48 3.33 6.80 11.36
CA TYR A 48 3.72 6.28 12.66
C TYR A 48 3.08 4.93 12.98
N HIS A 49 3.88 3.99 13.48
CA HIS A 49 3.43 2.80 14.21
C HIS A 49 2.48 1.89 13.42
N THR A 50 1.18 1.92 13.73
CA THR A 50 0.16 1.07 13.08
C THR A 50 -0.20 1.53 11.67
N GLY A 51 0.28 2.71 11.24
CA GLY A 51 -0.03 3.28 9.93
C GLY A 51 0.32 2.33 8.78
N GLU A 52 1.45 1.64 8.86
CA GLU A 52 1.91 0.78 7.75
C GLU A 52 0.91 -0.34 7.41
N ARG A 53 0.41 -1.05 8.43
CA ARG A 53 -0.56 -2.15 8.23
C ARG A 53 -1.83 -1.63 7.55
N MET A 54 -2.35 -0.52 8.05
CA MET A 54 -3.58 0.06 7.51
C MET A 54 -3.39 0.62 6.09
N ILE A 55 -2.24 1.25 5.82
CA ILE A 55 -1.88 1.72 4.48
C ILE A 55 -1.83 0.54 3.49
N PHE A 56 -1.21 -0.57 3.88
CA PHE A 56 -1.15 -1.76 3.03
C PHE A 56 -2.56 -2.29 2.71
N LEU A 57 -3.41 -2.41 3.74
CA LEU A 57 -4.79 -2.84 3.58
C LEU A 57 -5.61 -1.86 2.72
N ASP A 58 -5.41 -0.54 2.86
CA ASP A 58 -6.07 0.46 2.00
C ASP A 58 -5.67 0.31 0.53
N VAL A 59 -4.39 0.01 0.26
CA VAL A 59 -3.89 -0.24 -1.09
C VAL A 59 -4.57 -1.47 -1.70
N LEU A 60 -4.64 -2.58 -0.96
CA LEU A 60 -5.33 -3.80 -1.41
C LEU A 60 -6.83 -3.56 -1.61
N HIS A 61 -7.49 -2.83 -0.70
CA HIS A 61 -8.91 -2.49 -0.82
C HIS A 61 -9.17 -1.67 -2.08
N ARG A 62 -8.27 -0.75 -2.40
CA ARG A 62 -8.36 0.04 -3.62
C ARG A 62 -8.20 -0.82 -4.88
N ILE A 63 -7.25 -1.75 -4.90
CA ILE A 63 -7.09 -2.69 -6.03
C ILE A 63 -8.40 -3.47 -6.22
N ALA A 64 -8.94 -4.06 -5.15
CA ALA A 64 -10.19 -4.83 -5.20
C ALA A 64 -11.40 -4.01 -5.70
N HIS A 65 -11.49 -2.73 -5.33
CA HIS A 65 -12.65 -1.91 -5.68
C HIS A 65 -12.62 -1.37 -7.12
N THR A 66 -11.43 -1.29 -7.74
CA THR A 66 -11.27 -0.64 -9.05
C THR A 66 -11.18 -1.62 -10.21
N ARG A 67 -11.08 -2.92 -9.93
CA ARG A 67 -10.77 -3.93 -10.92
C ARG A 67 -11.67 -5.15 -10.78
N PRO A 68 -11.94 -5.88 -11.88
CA PRO A 68 -12.57 -7.20 -11.80
C PRO A 68 -11.76 -8.16 -10.94
N GLY A 69 -12.40 -9.14 -10.29
CA GLY A 69 -11.72 -10.06 -9.38
C GLY A 69 -10.52 -10.79 -10.00
N GLN A 70 -10.62 -11.24 -11.26
CA GLN A 70 -9.47 -11.85 -11.96
C GLN A 70 -8.27 -10.89 -12.08
N ASP A 71 -8.51 -9.62 -12.44
CA ASP A 71 -7.44 -8.61 -12.51
C ASP A 71 -6.80 -8.35 -11.14
N VAL A 72 -7.59 -8.44 -10.06
CA VAL A 72 -7.10 -8.32 -8.68
C VAL A 72 -6.18 -9.48 -8.34
N LEU A 73 -6.57 -10.70 -8.70
CA LEU A 73 -5.75 -11.90 -8.51
C LEU A 73 -4.45 -11.82 -9.33
N ASP A 74 -4.53 -11.31 -10.56
CA ASP A 74 -3.35 -11.06 -11.39
C ASP A 74 -2.42 -10.03 -10.74
N ASP A 75 -2.96 -8.96 -10.12
CA ASP A 75 -2.17 -7.98 -9.37
C ASP A 75 -1.54 -8.62 -8.10
N VAL A 76 -2.23 -9.53 -7.39
CA VAL A 76 -1.64 -10.31 -6.27
C VAL A 76 -0.49 -11.18 -6.76
N ALA A 77 -0.65 -11.88 -7.88
CA ALA A 77 0.40 -12.69 -8.49
C ALA A 77 1.62 -11.83 -8.88
N ARG A 78 1.40 -10.63 -9.43
CA ARG A 78 2.47 -9.67 -9.74
C ARG A 78 3.19 -9.17 -8.50
N ILE A 79 2.48 -8.87 -7.41
CA ILE A 79 3.09 -8.50 -6.13
C ILE A 79 4.07 -9.59 -5.69
N ARG A 80 3.61 -10.85 -5.66
CA ARG A 80 4.46 -11.99 -5.26
C ARG A 80 5.65 -12.18 -6.18
N ALA A 81 5.44 -12.09 -7.50
CA ALA A 81 6.51 -12.24 -8.48
C ALA A 81 7.59 -11.16 -8.33
N ASP A 82 7.20 -9.89 -8.22
CA ASP A 82 8.15 -8.77 -8.07
C ASP A 82 8.89 -8.82 -6.73
N VAL A 83 8.20 -9.16 -5.63
CA VAL A 83 8.87 -9.38 -4.33
C VAL A 83 9.90 -10.49 -4.46
N ASN A 84 9.51 -11.68 -4.94
CA ASN A 84 10.42 -12.82 -5.08
C ASN A 84 11.65 -12.51 -5.94
N GLU A 85 11.46 -11.83 -7.07
CA GLU A 85 12.55 -11.41 -7.95
C GLU A 85 13.49 -10.43 -7.25
N ARG A 86 12.95 -9.40 -6.58
CA ARG A 86 13.77 -8.38 -5.93
C ARG A 86 14.43 -8.86 -4.65
N THR A 87 13.87 -9.85 -3.96
CA THR A 87 14.37 -10.34 -2.67
C THR A 87 15.14 -11.65 -2.80
N GLU A 88 15.52 -12.06 -4.02
CA GLU A 88 16.34 -13.25 -4.23
C GLU A 88 17.63 -13.18 -3.39
N GLY A 89 17.82 -14.18 -2.52
CA GLY A 89 18.96 -14.27 -1.61
C GLY A 89 18.86 -13.40 -0.35
N LEU A 90 17.74 -12.73 -0.10
CA LEU A 90 17.45 -12.06 1.17
C LEU A 90 16.73 -13.00 2.14
N THR A 91 16.89 -12.73 3.44
CA THR A 91 16.24 -13.54 4.49
C THR A 91 14.87 -12.93 4.83
N PRO A 92 13.76 -13.70 4.74
CA PRO A 92 12.46 -13.22 5.20
C PRO A 92 12.47 -13.06 6.73
N THR A 93 11.74 -12.07 7.23
CA THR A 93 11.59 -11.86 8.68
C THR A 93 10.33 -12.53 9.21
N SER A 94 10.41 -13.06 10.43
CA SER A 94 9.27 -13.65 11.15
C SER A 94 8.88 -12.85 12.39
N GLU A 95 9.83 -12.14 13.00
CA GLU A 95 9.59 -11.31 14.18
C GLU A 95 9.18 -9.90 13.78
N ALA A 96 8.13 -9.39 14.42
CA ALA A 96 7.56 -8.08 14.16
C ALA A 96 7.03 -7.46 15.44
N GLU A 97 6.98 -6.13 15.48
CA GLU A 97 6.24 -5.43 16.54
C GLU A 97 4.72 -5.54 16.29
N HIS A 98 4.32 -5.86 15.06
CA HIS A 98 2.98 -5.62 14.53
C HIS A 98 2.55 -6.71 13.52
N ASP A 99 1.33 -7.23 13.70
CA ASP A 99 0.71 -8.23 12.82
C ASP A 99 -0.70 -7.79 12.34
N PHE A 100 -1.22 -8.41 11.30
CA PHE A 100 -2.54 -8.14 10.72
C PHE A 100 -3.68 -8.96 11.35
N ASP A 101 -3.40 -10.01 12.13
CA ASP A 101 -4.37 -10.97 12.69
C ASP A 101 -5.66 -10.36 13.25
N ARG A 102 -5.53 -9.30 14.07
CA ARG A 102 -6.69 -8.67 14.72
C ARG A 102 -7.51 -7.78 13.78
N LEU A 103 -6.89 -7.32 12.70
CA LEU A 103 -7.46 -6.35 11.76
C LEU A 103 -8.08 -7.04 10.55
N LEU A 104 -7.46 -8.13 10.07
CA LEU A 104 -7.87 -8.82 8.85
C LEU A 104 -9.34 -9.23 8.83
N PRO A 105 -9.91 -9.92 9.85
CA PRO A 105 -11.30 -10.34 9.77
C PRO A 105 -12.28 -9.18 9.59
N ARG A 106 -12.02 -8.05 10.27
CA ARG A 106 -12.86 -6.85 10.18
C ARG A 106 -12.68 -6.14 8.85
N TRP A 107 -11.45 -6.03 8.37
CA TRP A 107 -11.13 -5.39 7.11
C TRP A 107 -11.63 -6.20 5.90
N LEU A 108 -11.50 -7.54 5.92
CA LEU A 108 -12.03 -8.38 4.85
C LEU A 108 -13.54 -8.23 4.68
N ALA A 109 -14.27 -7.95 5.76
CA ALA A 109 -15.70 -7.66 5.71
C ALA A 109 -16.03 -6.33 5.00
N THR A 110 -15.06 -5.44 4.83
CA THR A 110 -15.24 -4.14 4.14
C THR A 110 -14.87 -4.18 2.66
N LEU A 111 -14.40 -5.30 2.10
CA LEU A 111 -13.95 -5.37 0.70
C LEU A 111 -15.03 -4.96 -0.31
N ASN A 112 -16.30 -5.25 -0.01
CA ASN A 112 -17.44 -4.86 -0.86
C ASN A 112 -17.98 -3.45 -0.58
N THR A 113 -17.37 -2.73 0.36
CA THR A 113 -17.72 -1.34 0.66
C THR A 113 -16.83 -0.39 -0.11
N LYS A 114 -17.34 0.82 -0.35
CA LYS A 114 -16.56 1.88 -1.00
C LYS A 114 -15.35 2.25 -0.12
N PRO A 115 -14.13 2.32 -0.69
CA PRO A 115 -12.97 2.84 0.02
C PRO A 115 -13.19 4.30 0.44
N GLU A 116 -12.85 4.62 1.69
CA GLU A 116 -12.94 5.97 2.27
C GLU A 116 -11.54 6.56 2.48
N PRO A 117 -11.39 7.89 2.53
CA PRO A 117 -10.11 8.51 2.89
C PRO A 117 -9.72 8.17 4.33
N HIS A 118 -8.45 7.82 4.54
CA HIS A 118 -7.87 7.56 5.86
C HIS A 118 -6.71 8.50 6.16
N THR A 119 -6.54 8.80 7.44
CA THR A 119 -5.47 9.66 7.95
C THR A 119 -4.61 8.93 8.97
N TYR A 120 -3.30 9.05 8.81
CA TYR A 120 -2.29 8.42 9.64
C TYR A 120 -1.40 9.47 10.29
N GLY A 121 -1.12 9.35 11.58
CA GLY A 121 -0.18 10.28 12.24
C GLY A 121 1.21 10.19 11.61
N ALA A 122 1.87 11.32 11.35
CA ALA A 122 3.24 11.32 10.88
C ALA A 122 4.21 10.90 12.01
N SER A 123 5.22 10.10 11.68
CA SER A 123 6.32 9.72 12.57
C SER A 123 7.21 10.90 12.91
N THR A 124 7.45 11.78 11.93
CA THR A 124 8.44 12.85 12.06
C THR A 124 7.86 14.16 12.59
N ASN A 125 6.53 14.33 12.55
CA ASN A 125 5.90 15.60 12.91
C ASN A 125 4.43 15.46 13.35
N ASN A 126 4.18 15.58 14.65
CA ASN A 126 2.84 15.49 15.23
C ASN A 126 1.81 16.54 14.74
N ARG A 127 2.25 17.55 13.98
CA ARG A 127 1.36 18.56 13.37
C ARG A 127 0.78 18.12 12.02
N TYR A 128 1.32 17.06 11.44
CA TYR A 128 0.89 16.55 10.15
C TYR A 128 0.37 15.12 10.26
N THR A 129 -0.58 14.82 9.39
CA THR A 129 -1.08 13.48 9.13
C THR A 129 -0.88 13.15 7.67
N LEU A 130 -0.45 11.91 7.39
CA LEU A 130 -0.44 11.36 6.05
C LEU A 130 -1.89 11.01 5.69
N VAL A 131 -2.37 11.51 4.58
CA VAL A 131 -3.71 11.24 4.07
C VAL A 131 -3.59 10.35 2.86
N LEU A 132 -4.29 9.22 2.90
CA LEU A 132 -4.55 8.37 1.75
C LEU A 132 -6.00 8.60 1.33
N ALA A 133 -6.19 9.17 0.15
CA ALA A 133 -7.49 9.44 -0.41
C ALA A 133 -7.67 8.60 -1.69
N PRO A 134 -8.69 7.71 -1.75
CA PRO A 134 -9.10 7.08 -2.99
C PRO A 134 -9.46 8.13 -4.04
N THR A 135 -9.05 7.93 -5.30
CA THR A 135 -9.47 8.77 -6.45
C THR A 135 -10.38 7.97 -7.38
N ASP A 136 -10.62 8.43 -8.60
CA ASP A 136 -11.33 7.61 -9.61
C ASP A 136 -10.40 6.53 -10.22
N ASP A 137 -9.09 6.81 -10.24
CA ASP A 137 -8.08 6.07 -10.99
C ASP A 137 -6.89 5.60 -10.12
N GLY A 138 -6.98 5.63 -8.79
CA GLY A 138 -5.87 5.24 -7.91
C GLY A 138 -5.98 5.74 -6.47
N ILE A 139 -4.84 6.08 -5.86
CA ILE A 139 -4.73 6.68 -4.53
C ILE A 139 -3.92 7.96 -4.61
N ALA A 140 -4.43 9.03 -4.00
CA ALA A 140 -3.69 10.25 -3.72
C ALA A 140 -3.13 10.22 -2.29
N ILE A 141 -1.81 10.34 -2.17
CA ILE A 141 -1.08 10.44 -0.91
C ILE A 141 -0.62 11.88 -0.71
N SER A 142 -0.90 12.45 0.46
CA SER A 142 -0.55 13.83 0.76
C SER A 142 -0.38 14.09 2.26
N TRP A 143 0.28 15.19 2.60
CA TRP A 143 0.32 15.67 3.98
C TRP A 143 -0.87 16.57 4.27
N GLN A 144 -1.54 16.39 5.40
CA GLN A 144 -2.54 17.31 5.91
C GLN A 144 -2.06 17.88 7.25
N ARG A 145 -2.17 19.20 7.41
CA ARG A 145 -1.88 19.84 8.69
C ARG A 145 -3.13 19.79 9.56
N GLY A 146 -2.98 19.39 10.82
CA GLY A 146 -4.11 19.09 11.72
C GLY A 146 -5.10 20.25 11.92
N ASP A 147 -4.67 21.50 11.71
CA ASP A 147 -5.48 22.71 11.89
C ASP A 147 -6.23 23.18 10.63
N THR A 148 -5.95 22.64 9.44
CA THR A 148 -6.49 23.21 8.18
C THR A 148 -7.42 22.29 7.41
N GLN A 149 -7.55 21.01 7.78
CA GLN A 149 -8.30 19.97 7.02
C GLN A 149 -8.05 19.95 5.50
N ARG A 150 -6.98 20.62 5.03
CA ARG A 150 -6.67 20.78 3.62
C ARG A 150 -5.41 19.99 3.30
N PRO A 151 -5.45 19.08 2.31
CA PRO A 151 -4.27 18.36 1.87
C PRO A 151 -3.29 19.31 1.18
N ARG A 152 -2.03 19.25 1.60
CA ARG A 152 -0.92 20.08 1.15
C ARG A 152 -0.23 19.47 -0.07
N ASP A 153 0.28 20.34 -0.93
CA ASP A 153 1.24 19.96 -1.95
C ASP A 153 2.67 19.80 -1.39
N PRO A 154 3.47 18.89 -1.95
CA PRO A 154 3.14 18.05 -3.11
C PRO A 154 2.29 16.83 -2.71
N ARG A 155 1.37 16.47 -3.60
CA ARG A 155 0.64 15.18 -3.57
C ARG A 155 1.32 14.19 -4.51
N VAL A 156 1.30 12.92 -4.13
CA VAL A 156 1.66 11.78 -4.98
C VAL A 156 0.39 11.07 -5.37
N HIS A 157 0.19 10.88 -6.66
CA HIS A 157 -0.87 10.05 -7.21
C HIS A 157 -0.29 8.72 -7.65
N ILE A 158 -0.82 7.62 -7.13
CA ILE A 158 -0.46 6.26 -7.53
C ILE A 158 -1.65 5.71 -8.31
N PRO A 159 -1.54 5.57 -9.65
CA PRO A 159 -2.64 5.05 -10.45
C PRO A 159 -2.90 3.58 -10.12
N THR A 160 -4.13 3.11 -10.34
CA THR A 160 -4.56 1.74 -10.07
C THR A 160 -3.63 0.71 -10.70
N SER A 161 -3.13 0.96 -11.92
CA SER A 161 -2.20 0.08 -12.63
C SER A 161 -0.83 -0.10 -11.96
N GLU A 162 -0.48 0.76 -10.99
CA GLU A 162 0.80 0.79 -10.29
C GLU A 162 0.67 0.51 -8.79
N LEU A 163 -0.56 0.35 -8.26
CA LEU A 163 -0.79 0.05 -6.85
C LEU A 163 -0.14 -1.27 -6.42
N TRP A 164 -0.07 -2.26 -7.32
CA TRP A 164 0.62 -3.51 -7.08
C TRP A 164 2.12 -3.30 -6.82
N ARG A 165 2.80 -2.38 -7.54
CA ARG A 165 4.23 -2.06 -7.31
C ARG A 165 4.44 -1.40 -5.96
N PHE A 166 3.51 -0.53 -5.58
CA PHE A 166 3.56 0.13 -4.29
C PHE A 166 3.40 -0.90 -3.15
N ALA A 167 2.44 -1.81 -3.26
CA ALA A 167 2.26 -2.92 -2.31
C ALA A 167 3.49 -3.84 -2.25
N ALA A 168 4.05 -4.24 -3.40
CA ALA A 168 5.27 -5.04 -3.47
C ALA A 168 6.46 -4.34 -2.79
N GLY A 169 6.62 -3.04 -3.01
CA GLY A 169 7.66 -2.24 -2.34
C GLY A 169 7.51 -2.18 -0.83
N MET A 170 6.28 -2.18 -0.29
CA MET A 170 6.04 -2.27 1.15
C MET A 170 6.50 -3.61 1.72
N ILE A 171 6.19 -4.72 1.03
CA ILE A 171 6.58 -6.07 1.44
C ILE A 171 8.11 -6.24 1.37
N TRP A 172 8.74 -5.75 0.30
CA TRP A 172 10.20 -5.84 0.11
C TRP A 172 10.97 -5.32 1.33
N ARG A 173 10.51 -4.23 1.96
CA ARG A 173 11.16 -3.64 3.15
C ARG A 173 11.17 -4.56 4.37
N SER A 174 10.35 -5.60 4.38
CA SER A 174 10.31 -6.57 5.48
C SER A 174 11.46 -7.59 5.43
N TYR A 175 12.17 -7.70 4.30
CA TYR A 175 13.28 -8.63 4.15
C TYR A 175 14.57 -8.08 4.76
N ASP A 176 15.34 -8.95 5.41
CA ASP A 176 16.66 -8.61 5.93
C ASP A 176 17.66 -8.43 4.78
N THR A 177 18.11 -7.18 4.62
CA THR A 177 19.10 -6.77 3.62
C THR A 177 20.53 -6.80 4.16
N GLY A 178 20.74 -7.29 5.39
CA GLY A 178 22.02 -7.22 6.10
C GLY A 178 22.40 -5.81 6.54
N ARG A 179 21.51 -4.83 6.38
CA ARG A 179 21.72 -3.44 6.81
C ARG A 179 21.09 -3.23 8.19
N PRO A 180 21.82 -2.64 9.15
CA PRO A 180 21.28 -2.38 10.49
C PRO A 180 20.14 -1.36 10.44
N ALA A 181 19.16 -1.48 11.34
CA ALA A 181 18.02 -0.58 11.49
C ALA A 181 18.35 0.92 11.24
N PRO A 182 17.43 1.71 10.62
CA PRO A 182 15.99 1.50 10.55
C PRO A 182 15.46 1.03 9.17
N PHE A 183 16.23 0.24 8.41
CA PHE A 183 15.79 -0.20 7.07
C PHE A 183 14.62 -1.20 7.09
N LEU A 184 14.50 -1.99 8.16
CA LEU A 184 13.40 -2.94 8.33
C LEU A 184 12.12 -2.25 8.79
N THR A 185 11.01 -2.65 8.19
CA THR A 185 9.68 -2.31 8.71
C THR A 185 9.38 -3.01 10.05
N ARG A 186 8.45 -2.45 10.82
CA ARG A 186 7.84 -3.04 12.01
C ARG A 186 6.97 -4.27 11.73
N ILE A 187 6.64 -4.55 10.46
CA ILE A 187 5.82 -5.68 10.01
C ILE A 187 6.74 -6.77 9.43
N SER A 188 6.54 -8.03 9.81
CA SER A 188 7.32 -9.14 9.29
C SER A 188 6.90 -9.54 7.88
N THR A 189 7.81 -10.19 7.15
CA THR A 189 7.49 -10.79 5.84
C THR A 189 6.32 -11.76 5.96
N GLN A 190 6.32 -12.61 7.00
CA GLN A 190 5.24 -13.55 7.27
C GLN A 190 3.87 -12.87 7.45
N ALA A 191 3.81 -11.72 8.12
CA ALA A 191 2.57 -10.98 8.34
C ALA A 191 2.02 -10.43 7.01
N TYR A 192 2.90 -9.91 6.14
CA TYR A 192 2.51 -9.49 4.79
C TYR A 192 1.98 -10.63 3.93
N ASP A 193 2.66 -11.78 3.94
CA ASP A 193 2.22 -12.97 3.19
C ASP A 193 0.85 -13.46 3.67
N THR A 194 0.65 -13.52 4.99
CA THR A 194 -0.64 -13.89 5.60
C THR A 194 -1.76 -12.94 5.18
N ALA A 195 -1.49 -11.62 5.14
CA ALA A 195 -2.46 -10.64 4.69
C ALA A 195 -2.81 -10.80 3.20
N LEU A 196 -1.82 -11.07 2.33
CA LEU A 196 -2.06 -11.35 0.91
C LEU A 196 -2.86 -12.63 0.69
N GLU A 197 -2.53 -13.72 1.38
CA GLU A 197 -3.26 -14.99 1.28
C GLU A 197 -4.73 -14.83 1.73
N ALA A 198 -4.96 -14.11 2.83
CA ALA A 198 -6.30 -13.84 3.33
C ALA A 198 -7.10 -12.95 2.37
N PHE A 199 -6.45 -11.97 1.74
CA PHE A 199 -7.05 -11.12 0.72
C PHE A 199 -7.44 -11.90 -0.54
N GLU A 200 -6.51 -12.68 -1.09
CA GLU A 200 -6.73 -13.56 -2.25
C GLU A 200 -7.91 -14.52 -2.01
N SER A 201 -7.93 -15.17 -0.85
CA SER A 201 -9.02 -16.06 -0.43
C SER A 201 -10.37 -15.34 -0.29
N ALA A 202 -10.37 -14.03 -0.01
CA ALA A 202 -11.60 -13.26 0.07
C ALA A 202 -12.10 -12.82 -1.31
N VAL A 203 -11.20 -12.45 -2.23
CA VAL A 203 -11.55 -12.13 -3.63
C VAL A 203 -12.24 -13.32 -4.29
N HIS A 204 -11.68 -14.53 -4.16
CA HIS A 204 -12.31 -15.75 -4.68
C HIS A 204 -13.74 -15.96 -4.16
N ARG A 205 -13.99 -15.73 -2.85
CA ARG A 205 -15.32 -15.90 -2.25
C ARG A 205 -16.34 -14.87 -2.74
N VAL A 206 -15.89 -13.66 -3.07
CA VAL A 206 -16.76 -12.61 -3.61
C VAL A 206 -17.19 -12.98 -5.03
N ASP A 207 -16.27 -13.49 -5.85
CA ASP A 207 -16.57 -13.93 -7.22
C ASP A 207 -17.45 -15.19 -7.28
N ASP A 208 -17.29 -16.12 -6.32
CA ASP A 208 -18.08 -17.36 -6.23
C ASP A 208 -19.50 -17.15 -5.66
N SER A 209 -19.84 -15.95 -5.20
CA SER A 209 -21.18 -15.67 -4.66
C SER A 209 -22.20 -15.59 -5.80
N PRO A 210 -23.13 -16.56 -5.95
CA PRO A 210 -24.12 -16.51 -7.03
C PRO A 210 -24.94 -15.23 -6.91
N GLN A 211 -25.09 -14.49 -8.02
CA GLN A 211 -25.97 -13.32 -8.09
C GLN A 211 -27.40 -13.72 -7.72
N ALA A 212 -27.74 -13.57 -6.44
CA ALA A 212 -29.06 -13.85 -5.94
C ALA A 212 -30.02 -12.75 -6.45
N GLY A 213 -30.81 -13.09 -7.48
CA GLY A 213 -32.12 -12.45 -7.67
C GLY A 213 -32.28 -11.55 -8.89
N GLY A 214 -31.96 -12.03 -10.10
CA GLY A 214 -32.63 -11.54 -11.30
C GLY A 214 -34.11 -11.94 -11.30
N ARG A 215 -34.98 -11.10 -10.72
CA ARG A 215 -36.44 -11.24 -10.81
C ARG A 215 -36.87 -11.32 -12.28
N SER A 216 -37.41 -12.46 -12.70
CA SER A 216 -38.26 -12.54 -13.89
C SER A 216 -39.60 -11.86 -13.60
N PRO A 217 -40.05 -10.89 -14.41
CA PRO A 217 -41.43 -10.43 -14.34
C PRO A 217 -42.32 -11.54 -14.92
N ARG A 218 -43.18 -12.14 -14.10
CA ARG A 218 -44.32 -12.89 -14.62
C ARG A 218 -45.32 -11.89 -15.18
N GLY A 219 -45.67 -12.08 -16.46
CA GLY A 219 -46.75 -11.38 -17.14
C GLY A 219 -48.13 -11.84 -16.69
#